data_AF-A0A847Y3E0-F1
#
_entry.id   AF-A0A847Y3E0-F1
#
_cell.length_a   1.000
_cell.length_b   1.000
_cell.length_c   1.000
_cell.angle_alpha   90.00
_cell.angle_beta   90.00
_cell.angle_gamma   90.00
#
_symmetry.space_group_name_H-M   'P 1'
#
loop_
_entity.id
_entity.type
_entity.pdbx_description
1 polymer ?
#
loop_
_entity_poly.entity_id
_entity_poly.type
_entity_poly.pdbx_seq_one_letter_code
_entity_poly.pdbx_strand_id
1 'polypeptide(L)'
;MEIANNSKRTLAAFGWGALFIWWGVSFIYDPITIGLCAAGSGVILLGVNITRLLMGIPANRSTHDWGVIALVWGTLDHFLKPTFEQSFAMLFIVLGAVIVSTMLARKVLDRSQGSSEL
;
A
#
# COMPACT_ATOMS: atom_id res chain seq x y z
N MET A 1 -5.95 -6.67 -27.52
CA MET A 1 -4.80 -6.72 -26.58
C MET A 1 -4.20 -5.33 -26.30
N GLU A 2 -4.16 -4.45 -27.30
CA GLU A 2 -3.64 -3.08 -27.20
C GLU A 2 -4.39 -2.15 -26.22
N ILE A 3 -5.73 -2.21 -26.20
CA ILE A 3 -6.58 -1.39 -25.32
C ILE A 3 -6.26 -1.61 -23.83
N ALA A 4 -6.10 -2.87 -23.41
CA ALA A 4 -5.77 -3.21 -22.04
C ALA A 4 -4.35 -2.75 -21.62
N ASN A 5 -3.44 -2.61 -22.58
CA ASN A 5 -2.07 -2.16 -22.32
C ASN A 5 -2.01 -0.64 -22.13
N ASN A 6 -2.82 0.11 -22.90
CA ASN A 6 -2.94 1.55 -22.76
C ASN A 6 -3.55 1.93 -21.40
N SER A 7 -4.61 1.26 -20.95
CA SER A 7 -5.21 1.51 -19.63
C SER A 7 -4.23 1.26 -18.47
N LYS A 8 -3.39 0.22 -18.56
CA LYS A 8 -2.35 -0.06 -17.56
C LYS A 8 -1.31 1.05 -17.49
N ARG A 9 -0.84 1.54 -18.65
CA ARG A 9 0.13 2.65 -18.74
C ARG A 9 -0.45 3.95 -18.22
N THR A 10 -1.68 4.30 -18.60
CA THR A 10 -2.35 5.50 -18.12
C THR A 10 -2.55 5.48 -16.61
N LEU A 11 -2.96 4.34 -16.04
CA LEU A 11 -3.16 4.21 -14.61
C LEU A 11 -1.83 4.26 -13.83
N ALA A 12 -0.77 3.69 -14.38
CA ALA A 12 0.57 3.83 -13.79
C ALA A 12 1.04 5.30 -13.82
N ALA A 13 0.85 6.00 -14.95
CA ALA A 13 1.19 7.41 -15.08
C ALA A 13 0.39 8.28 -14.09
N PHE A 14 -0.90 7.99 -13.91
CA PHE A 14 -1.74 8.64 -12.91
C PHE A 14 -1.24 8.40 -11.49
N GLY A 15 -0.92 7.14 -11.14
CA GLY A 15 -0.39 6.79 -9.83
C GLY A 15 0.93 7.50 -9.52
N TRP A 16 1.86 7.54 -10.48
CA TRP A 16 3.12 8.27 -10.35
C TRP A 16 2.91 9.79 -10.27
N GLY A 17 2.01 10.34 -11.09
CA GLY A 17 1.66 11.76 -11.04
C GLY A 17 1.09 12.16 -9.68
N ALA A 18 0.15 11.37 -9.14
CA ALA A 18 -0.42 11.58 -7.82
C ALA A 18 0.66 11.50 -6.72
N LEU A 19 1.59 10.54 -6.79
CA LEU A 19 2.71 10.46 -5.85
C LEU A 19 3.61 11.69 -5.92
N PHE A 20 3.97 12.16 -7.12
CA PHE A 20 4.82 13.36 -7.25
C PHE A 20 4.13 14.61 -6.73
N ILE A 21 2.84 14.79 -7.01
CA ILE A 21 2.05 15.90 -6.46
C ILE A 21 2.02 15.82 -4.93
N TRP A 22 1.74 14.63 -4.39
CA TRP A 22 1.67 14.43 -2.94
C TRP A 22 2.99 14.74 -2.26
N TRP A 23 4.11 14.16 -2.74
CA TRP A 23 5.44 14.42 -2.20
C TRP A 23 5.86 15.88 -2.36
N GLY A 24 5.53 16.52 -3.49
CA GLY A 24 5.78 17.95 -3.71
C GLY A 24 5.06 18.82 -2.68
N VAL A 25 3.78 18.54 -2.41
CA VAL A 25 2.99 19.25 -1.39
C VAL A 25 3.57 18.99 0.00
N SER A 26 3.92 17.75 0.32
CA SER A 26 4.51 17.40 1.62
C SER A 26 5.81 18.16 1.91
N PHE A 27 6.70 18.29 0.92
CA PHE A 27 7.94 19.04 1.08
C PHE A 27 7.73 20.55 1.30
N ILE A 28 6.64 21.12 0.78
CA ILE A 28 6.33 22.54 0.96
C ILE A 28 5.84 22.83 2.38
N TYR A 29 4.98 21.97 2.92
CA TYR A 29 4.29 22.25 4.18
C TYR A 29 5.06 21.79 5.43
N ASP A 30 5.62 20.58 5.41
CA ASP A 30 6.34 20.05 6.57
C ASP A 30 7.28 18.89 6.16
N PRO A 31 8.56 19.17 5.88
CA PRO A 31 9.52 18.15 5.48
C PRO A 31 9.85 17.13 6.57
N ILE A 32 9.39 17.33 7.82
CA ILE A 32 9.73 16.47 8.97
C ILE A 32 8.69 15.36 9.19
N THR A 33 7.45 15.54 8.72
CA THR A 33 6.37 14.55 8.95
C THR A 33 6.41 13.39 7.95
N ILE A 34 7.47 12.58 8.05
CA ILE A 34 7.67 11.37 7.25
C ILE A 34 6.44 10.44 7.34
N GLY A 35 5.80 10.32 8.51
CA GLY A 35 4.58 9.54 8.69
C GLY A 35 3.41 10.01 7.83
N LEU A 36 3.15 11.32 7.77
CA LEU A 36 2.05 11.85 6.96
C LEU A 36 2.33 11.61 5.47
N CYS A 37 3.58 11.81 5.03
CA CYS A 37 4.02 11.53 3.67
C CYS A 37 3.80 10.05 3.30
N ALA A 38 4.19 9.14 4.19
CA ALA A 38 3.99 7.70 4.03
C ALA A 38 2.50 7.34 4.00
N ALA A 39 1.69 7.92 4.88
CA ALA A 39 0.25 7.66 4.95
C ALA A 39 -0.45 8.03 3.63
N GLY A 40 -0.21 9.24 3.12
CA GLY A 40 -0.79 9.66 1.84
C GLY A 40 -0.27 8.86 0.65
N SER A 41 1.00 8.43 0.67
CA SER A 41 1.53 7.48 -0.33
C SER A 41 0.77 6.15 -0.28
N GLY A 42 0.45 5.65 0.92
CA GLY A 42 -0.38 4.47 1.13
C GLY A 42 -1.78 4.62 0.53
N VAL A 43 -2.45 5.75 0.77
CA VAL A 43 -3.77 6.07 0.18
C VAL A 43 -3.71 6.04 -1.36
N ILE A 44 -2.67 6.64 -1.96
CA ILE A 44 -2.53 6.68 -3.43
C ILE A 44 -2.31 5.28 -4.00
N LEU A 45 -1.42 4.48 -3.39
CA LEU A 45 -1.14 3.12 -3.85
C LEU A 45 -2.37 2.21 -3.76
N LEU A 46 -3.12 2.30 -2.65
CA LEU A 46 -4.38 1.57 -2.49
C LEU A 46 -5.44 2.06 -3.47
N GLY A 47 -5.57 3.37 -3.66
CA GLY A 47 -6.48 3.97 -4.63
C GLY A 47 -6.22 3.49 -6.05
N VAL A 48 -4.95 3.46 -6.49
CA VAL A 48 -4.56 2.89 -7.79
C VAL A 48 -4.97 1.43 -7.89
N ASN A 49 -4.80 0.65 -6.82
CA ASN A 49 -5.16 -0.76 -6.82
C ASN A 49 -6.69 -0.99 -6.84
N ILE A 50 -7.47 -0.13 -6.17
CA ILE A 50 -8.93 -0.12 -6.25
C ILE A 50 -9.38 0.22 -7.67
N THR A 51 -8.78 1.23 -8.31
CA THR A 51 -9.08 1.58 -9.69
C THR A 51 -8.77 0.43 -10.66
N ARG A 52 -7.71 -0.37 -10.41
CA ARG A 52 -7.46 -1.60 -11.18
C ARG A 52 -8.63 -2.57 -11.08
N LEU A 53 -9.12 -2.82 -9.86
CA LEU A 53 -10.26 -3.70 -9.63
C LEU A 53 -11.53 -3.21 -10.35
N LEU A 54 -11.82 -1.90 -10.27
CA LEU A 54 -12.96 -1.28 -10.95
C LEU A 54 -12.86 -1.37 -12.49
N MET A 55 -11.65 -1.38 -13.03
CA MET A 55 -11.38 -1.52 -14.47
C MET A 55 -11.28 -2.99 -14.94
N GLY A 56 -11.53 -3.97 -14.05
CA GLY A 56 -11.38 -5.39 -14.36
C GLY A 56 -9.92 -5.83 -14.59
N ILE A 57 -8.95 -5.03 -14.16
CA ILE A 57 -7.52 -5.35 -14.21
C ILE A 57 -7.16 -6.06 -12.90
N PRO A 58 -6.43 -7.19 -12.93
CA PRO A 58 -6.01 -7.86 -11.72
C PRO A 58 -5.21 -6.90 -10.83
N ALA A 59 -5.60 -6.84 -9.55
CA ALA A 59 -4.89 -6.08 -8.54
C ALA A 59 -3.42 -6.50 -8.47
N ASN A 60 -2.53 -5.54 -8.30
CA ASN A 60 -1.12 -5.83 -8.09
C ASN A 60 -0.88 -6.01 -6.58
N ARG A 61 -0.59 -7.25 -6.18
CA ARG A 61 -0.36 -7.62 -4.78
C ARG A 61 0.77 -6.81 -4.13
N SER A 62 1.85 -6.54 -4.87
CA SER A 62 2.95 -5.71 -4.36
C SER A 62 2.49 -4.28 -4.07
N THR A 63 1.77 -3.64 -5.00
CA THR A 63 1.21 -2.29 -4.78
C THR A 63 0.25 -2.26 -3.59
N HIS A 64 -0.53 -3.32 -3.40
CA HIS A 64 -1.43 -3.45 -2.26
C HIS A 64 -0.66 -3.55 -0.94
N ASP A 65 0.28 -4.48 -0.84
CA ASP A 65 1.05 -4.73 0.38
C ASP A 65 1.83 -3.46 0.78
N TRP A 66 2.53 -2.81 -0.16
CA TRP A 66 3.20 -1.52 0.07
C TRP A 66 2.23 -0.41 0.44
N GLY A 67 1.05 -0.37 -0.17
CA GLY A 67 0.01 0.61 0.16
C GLY A 67 -0.50 0.45 1.60
N VAL A 68 -0.76 -0.79 2.04
CA VAL A 68 -1.17 -1.09 3.41
C VAL A 68 -0.06 -0.74 4.40
N ILE A 69 1.18 -1.16 4.13
CA ILE A 69 2.32 -0.87 5.00
C ILE A 69 2.50 0.63 5.17
N ALA A 70 2.55 1.38 4.05
CA ALA A 70 2.74 2.82 4.06
C ALA A 70 1.59 3.54 4.79
N LEU A 71 0.35 3.09 4.58
CA LEU A 71 -0.82 3.67 5.25
C LEU A 71 -0.79 3.42 6.76
N VAL A 72 -0.62 2.17 7.19
CA VAL A 72 -0.66 1.78 8.60
C VAL A 72 0.52 2.40 9.35
N TRP A 73 1.74 2.26 8.83
CA TRP A 73 2.93 2.84 9.44
C TRP A 73 2.85 4.37 9.45
N GLY A 74 2.50 5.00 8.33
CA GLY A 74 2.45 6.45 8.24
C GLY A 74 1.39 7.07 9.16
N THR A 75 0.24 6.42 9.28
CA THR A 75 -0.80 6.84 10.23
C THR A 75 -0.30 6.71 11.65
N LEU A 76 0.31 5.58 12.00
CA LEU A 76 0.83 5.34 13.36
C LEU A 76 1.94 6.33 13.74
N ASP A 77 2.86 6.60 12.81
CA ASP A 77 3.93 7.57 12.97
C ASP A 77 3.38 8.99 13.19
N HIS A 78 2.39 9.40 12.38
CA HIS A 78 1.78 10.73 12.51
C HIS A 78 1.06 10.92 13.86
N PHE A 79 0.32 9.90 14.32
CA PHE A 79 -0.46 10.00 15.56
C PHE A 79 0.39 9.86 16.82
N LEU A 80 1.38 8.97 16.83
CA LEU A 80 2.21 8.72 18.00
C LEU A 80 3.40 9.66 18.12
N LYS A 81 3.74 10.40 17.05
CA LYS A 81 4.91 11.28 16.95
C LYS A 81 6.17 10.65 17.55
N PRO A 82 6.50 9.41 17.14
CA PRO A 82 7.61 8.67 17.72
C PRO A 82 8.94 9.36 17.38
N THR A 83 9.99 9.04 18.14
CA THR A 83 11.36 9.34 17.71
C THR A 83 11.70 8.57 16.43
N PHE A 84 12.72 9.00 15.69
CA PHE A 84 13.13 8.33 14.45
C PHE A 84 13.36 6.82 14.62
N GLU A 85 14.02 6.42 15.71
CA GLU A 85 14.29 5.01 16.03
C GLU A 85 12.99 4.21 16.26
N GLN A 86 12.06 4.80 17.01
CA GLN A 86 10.75 4.21 17.29
C GLN A 86 9.89 4.13 16.01
N SER A 87 9.94 5.13 15.13
CA SER A 87 9.29 5.10 13.82
C SER A 87 9.79 3.93 12.97
N PHE A 88 11.10 3.74 12.93
CA PHE A 88 11.73 2.64 12.19
C PHE A 88 11.37 1.27 12.79
N ALA A 89 11.32 1.16 14.12
CA ALA A 89 10.83 -0.03 14.80
C ALA A 89 9.36 -0.34 14.44
N MET A 90 8.49 0.69 14.42
CA MET A 90 7.10 0.55 14.00
C MET A 90 6.98 0.06 12.55
N LEU A 91 7.81 0.57 11.63
CA LEU A 91 7.85 0.10 10.25
C LEU A 91 8.11 -1.41 10.17
N PHE A 92 9.10 -1.93 10.91
CA PHE A 92 9.37 -3.37 10.94
C PHE A 92 8.24 -4.19 11.56
N ILE A 93 7.59 -3.67 12.61
CA ILE A 93 6.43 -4.32 13.22
C ILE A 93 5.30 -4.42 12.19
N VAL A 94 4.98 -3.32 11.50
CA VAL A 94 3.92 -3.29 10.47
C VAL A 94 4.27 -4.23 9.31
N LEU A 95 5.51 -4.19 8.83
CA LEU A 95 6.00 -5.06 7.77
C LEU A 95 5.88 -6.54 8.16
N GLY A 96 6.35 -6.89 9.36
CA GLY A 96 6.25 -8.25 9.91
C GLY A 96 4.80 -8.70 10.07
N ALA A 97 3.93 -7.84 10.58
CA ALA A 97 2.50 -8.13 10.73
C ALA A 97 1.83 -8.41 9.39
N VAL A 98 2.14 -7.64 8.34
CA VAL A 98 1.61 -7.85 6.98
C VAL A 98 2.10 -9.19 6.42
N ILE A 99 3.39 -9.51 6.55
CA ILE A 99 3.95 -10.78 6.09
C ILE A 99 3.27 -11.95 6.79
N VAL A 100 3.19 -11.93 8.13
CA VAL A 100 2.55 -12.99 8.91
C VAL A 100 1.08 -13.16 8.55
N SER A 101 0.33 -12.04 8.44
CA SER A 101 -1.09 -12.06 8.08
C SER A 101 -1.31 -12.67 6.70
N THR A 102 -0.47 -12.32 5.72
CA THR A 102 -0.60 -12.87 4.37
C THR A 102 -0.24 -14.35 4.28
N MET A 103 0.72 -14.83 5.08
CA MET A 103 1.05 -16.25 5.18
C MET A 103 -0.08 -17.05 5.86
N LEU A 104 -0.65 -16.51 6.93
CA LEU A 104 -1.78 -17.14 7.62
C LEU A 104 -3.01 -17.21 6.72
N ALA A 105 -3.34 -16.12 6.00
CA ALA A 105 -4.45 -16.10 5.07
C ALA A 105 -4.30 -17.17 3.97
N ARG A 106 -3.10 -17.34 3.39
CA ARG A 106 -2.82 -18.40 2.41
C ARG A 106 -3.08 -19.79 3.01
N LYS A 107 -2.55 -20.05 4.20
CA LYS A 107 -2.73 -21.34 4.89
C LYS A 107 -4.20 -21.65 5.22
N VAL A 108 -5.00 -20.64 5.56
CA VAL A 108 -6.44 -20.79 5.82
C VAL A 108 -7.18 -21.11 4.52
N LEU A 109 -6.87 -20.41 3.42
CA LEU A 109 -7.45 -20.66 2.10
C LEU A 109 -7.14 -22.09 1.61
N ASP A 110 -5.89 -22.54 1.76
CA ASP A 110 -5.49 -23.90 1.37
C ASP A 110 -6.27 -24.98 2.14
N ARG A 111 -6.51 -24.77 3.44
CA ARG A 111 -7.35 -25.67 4.25
C ARG A 111 -8.81 -25.69 3.80
N SER A 112 -9.35 -24.55 3.38
CA SER A 112 -10.75 -24.47 2.95
C SER A 112 -11.02 -25.25 1.66
N GLN A 113 -10.05 -25.31 0.74
CA GLN A 113 -10.17 -26.07 -0.51
C GLN A 113 -10.01 -27.58 -0.31
N GLY A 114 -9.12 -28.00 0.60
CA GLY A 114 -8.96 -29.43 0.91
C GLY A 114 -10.17 -30.07 1.64
N SER A 115 -11.06 -29.26 2.24
CA SER A 115 -12.25 -29.75 2.93
C SER A 115 -13.48 -29.93 2.02
N SER A 116 -13.46 -29.41 0.79
CA SER A 116 -14.56 -29.52 -0.18
C SER A 116 -14.42 -30.70 -1.15
N GLU A 117 -13.31 -31.44 -1.09
CA GLU A 117 -13.03 -32.61 -1.95
C GLU A 117 -13.22 -33.96 -1.22
N LEU A 118 -13.75 -33.95 0.00
CA LEU A 118 -14.12 -35.13 0.81
C LEU A 118 -15.63 -35.18 1.03
#